data_AF-A0A2A4TA94-F1
#
_entry.id   AF-A0A2A4TA94-F1
#
_cell.length_a   1.000
_cell.length_b   1.000
_cell.length_c   1.000
_cell.angle_alpha   90.00
_cell.angle_beta   90.00
_cell.angle_gamma   90.00
#
_symmetry.space_group_name_H-M   'P 1'
#
loop_
_entity.id
_entity.type
_entity.pdbx_description
1 polymer ?
#
loop_
_entity_poly.entity_id
_entity_poly.type
_entity_poly.pdbx_seq_one_letter_code
_entity_poly.pdbx_strand_id
1 'polypeptide(L)'
;MDIMLRSALREHHGLRNQLDKNLIGNHGDEWEKEFKKFLRKEPCWNDVQAGGSQAKLAHEFRREFLKNGGEIVKMCLSWELFYCEEFGENQDFSQLKIPEKQKGFNRLIVVAKGMTMNLTYYACTRKFLCERYEKDLDAIVIENDSVSKESYAIWVRDCVEADEGLKNLSAGDLLKRGIKGITLLERMLLELKYFRETGKHLDIENITLCSGSRFPDDRVPGASWRDGGFGVCWFCSADRFSRLRSRAVVS
;
A
#
# COMPACT_ATOMS: atom_id res chain seq x y z
N MET A 1 -6.88 -1.55 -43.82
CA MET A 1 -6.95 -1.39 -42.36
C MET A 1 -6.13 -0.16 -41.99
N ASP A 2 -6.81 0.88 -41.53
CA ASP A 2 -6.27 2.22 -41.26
C ASP A 2 -5.06 2.18 -40.29
N ILE A 3 -4.06 3.02 -40.56
CA ILE A 3 -2.82 3.16 -39.78
C ILE A 3 -3.14 3.56 -38.33
N MET A 4 -4.16 4.40 -38.15
CA MET A 4 -4.64 4.81 -36.82
C MET A 4 -5.24 3.64 -36.06
N LEU A 5 -6.01 2.78 -36.75
CA LEU A 5 -6.55 1.56 -36.16
C LEU A 5 -5.43 0.61 -35.72
N ARG A 6 -4.36 0.44 -36.52
CA ARG A 6 -3.22 -0.41 -36.17
C ARG A 6 -2.46 0.08 -34.94
N SER A 7 -2.30 1.40 -34.75
CA SER A 7 -1.67 1.96 -33.56
C SER A 7 -2.52 1.71 -32.32
N ALA A 8 -3.81 2.06 -32.37
CA ALA A 8 -4.74 1.85 -31.27
C ALA A 8 -4.85 0.36 -30.88
N LEU A 9 -4.85 -0.55 -31.86
CA LEU A 9 -4.88 -1.99 -31.58
C LEU A 9 -3.58 -2.50 -30.93
N ARG A 10 -2.42 -1.88 -31.19
CA ARG A 10 -1.14 -2.22 -30.55
C ARG A 10 -1.03 -1.66 -29.14
N GLU A 11 -1.46 -0.42 -28.92
CA GLU A 11 -1.46 0.24 -27.61
C GLU A 11 -2.32 -0.52 -26.59
N HIS A 12 -3.40 -1.17 -27.03
CA HIS A 12 -4.29 -1.93 -26.17
C HIS A 12 -4.02 -3.45 -26.17
N HIS A 13 -2.92 -3.92 -26.76
CA HIS A 13 -2.61 -5.35 -26.84
C HIS A 13 -2.48 -6.00 -25.44
N GLY A 14 -1.84 -5.30 -24.49
CA GLY A 14 -1.74 -5.78 -23.10
C GLY A 14 -3.10 -5.91 -22.42
N LEU A 15 -3.98 -4.93 -22.62
CA LEU A 15 -5.34 -4.93 -22.06
C LEU A 15 -6.21 -6.06 -22.62
N ARG A 16 -6.01 -6.42 -23.90
CA ARG A 16 -6.72 -7.55 -24.52
C ARG A 16 -6.27 -8.88 -23.95
N ASN A 17 -4.97 -9.10 -23.85
CA ASN A 17 -4.43 -10.31 -23.22
C ASN A 17 -4.91 -10.45 -21.78
N GLN A 18 -5.09 -9.33 -21.08
CA GLN A 18 -5.63 -9.32 -19.73
C GLN A 18 -7.14 -9.64 -19.70
N LEU A 19 -7.93 -9.05 -20.60
CA LEU A 19 -9.34 -9.39 -20.76
C LEU A 19 -9.52 -10.88 -21.09
N ASP A 20 -8.73 -11.42 -22.03
CA ASP A 20 -8.78 -12.83 -22.43
C ASP A 20 -8.46 -13.76 -21.25
N LYS A 21 -7.41 -13.44 -20.48
CA LYS A 21 -7.06 -14.20 -19.27
C LYS A 21 -8.18 -14.18 -18.23
N ASN A 22 -8.84 -13.04 -18.07
CA ASN A 22 -9.90 -12.90 -17.08
C ASN A 22 -11.20 -13.61 -17.51
N LEU A 23 -11.53 -13.59 -18.81
CA LEU A 23 -12.67 -14.33 -19.38
C LEU A 23 -12.47 -15.85 -19.33
N ILE A 24 -11.23 -16.34 -19.44
CA ILE A 24 -10.90 -17.78 -19.39
C ILE A 24 -10.67 -18.27 -17.95
N GLY A 25 -10.46 -17.36 -16.99
CA GLY A 25 -10.15 -17.68 -15.60
C GLY A 25 -11.36 -18.17 -14.79
N ASN A 26 -11.13 -18.47 -13.50
CA ASN A 26 -12.12 -19.04 -12.58
C ASN A 26 -13.37 -18.15 -12.33
N HIS A 27 -13.35 -16.89 -12.78
CA HIS A 27 -14.46 -15.94 -12.69
C HIS A 27 -14.96 -15.52 -14.09
N GLY A 28 -14.73 -16.34 -15.12
CA GLY A 28 -15.03 -16.04 -16.52
C GLY A 28 -16.48 -15.59 -16.76
N ASP A 29 -17.45 -16.24 -16.13
CA ASP A 29 -18.89 -15.92 -16.27
C ASP A 29 -19.24 -14.51 -15.73
N GLU A 30 -18.61 -14.11 -14.63
CA GLU A 30 -18.77 -12.78 -14.05
C GLU A 30 -18.12 -11.72 -14.94
N TRP A 31 -16.92 -12.01 -15.44
CA TRP A 31 -16.23 -11.14 -16.39
C TRP A 31 -17.00 -10.99 -17.70
N GLU A 32 -17.60 -12.05 -18.23
CA GLU A 32 -18.43 -12.01 -19.42
C GLU A 32 -19.66 -11.12 -19.20
N LYS A 33 -20.33 -11.26 -18.06
CA LYS A 33 -21.51 -10.46 -17.69
C LYS A 33 -21.20 -8.97 -17.61
N GLU A 34 -20.10 -8.59 -16.95
CA GLU A 34 -19.70 -7.19 -16.82
C GLU A 34 -19.12 -6.62 -18.12
N PHE A 35 -18.41 -7.43 -18.90
CA PHE A 35 -17.93 -7.03 -20.22
C PHE A 35 -19.09 -6.77 -21.20
N LYS A 36 -20.17 -7.56 -21.14
CA LYS A 36 -21.40 -7.30 -21.92
C LYS A 36 -22.02 -5.95 -21.55
N LYS A 37 -22.08 -5.61 -20.26
CA LYS A 37 -22.55 -4.29 -19.80
C LYS A 37 -21.65 -3.17 -20.34
N PHE A 38 -20.32 -3.34 -20.27
CA PHE A 38 -19.35 -2.39 -20.83
C PHE A 38 -19.60 -2.12 -22.31
N LEU A 39 -19.79 -3.17 -23.12
CA LEU A 39 -20.07 -3.04 -24.56
C LEU A 39 -21.40 -2.34 -24.85
N ARG A 40 -22.40 -2.48 -23.96
CA ARG A 40 -23.68 -1.78 -24.04
C ARG A 40 -23.64 -0.35 -23.46
N LYS A 41 -22.48 0.11 -22.98
CA LYS A 41 -22.30 1.37 -22.24
C LYS A 41 -23.20 1.46 -20.99
N GLU A 42 -23.51 0.31 -20.41
CA GLU A 42 -24.20 0.21 -19.14
C GLU A 42 -23.18 0.32 -17.99
N PRO A 43 -23.60 0.76 -16.80
CA PRO A 43 -22.77 0.67 -15.61
C PRO A 43 -22.33 -0.78 -15.37
N CYS A 44 -21.03 -1.01 -15.41
CA CYS A 44 -20.37 -2.31 -15.31
C CYS A 44 -19.26 -2.21 -14.27
N TRP A 45 -18.91 -3.33 -13.65
CA TRP A 45 -17.97 -3.37 -12.52
C TRP A 45 -18.43 -2.51 -11.34
N ASN A 46 -19.74 -2.32 -11.22
CA ASN A 46 -20.34 -1.79 -10.01
C ASN A 46 -20.33 -2.93 -8.98
N ASP A 47 -19.41 -2.81 -8.03
CA ASP A 47 -19.23 -3.62 -6.83
C ASP A 47 -20.29 -4.71 -6.63
N VAL A 48 -19.89 -5.94 -6.93
CA VAL A 48 -20.54 -7.12 -6.37
C VAL A 48 -20.33 -7.04 -4.85
N GLN A 49 -21.40 -6.60 -4.17
CA GLN A 49 -21.60 -6.54 -2.72
C GLN A 49 -20.84 -5.45 -1.96
N ALA A 50 -21.18 -4.19 -2.20
CA ALA A 50 -21.24 -3.20 -1.13
C ALA A 50 -22.71 -3.03 -0.70
N GLY A 51 -23.00 -3.24 0.58
CA GLY A 51 -24.33 -3.13 1.17
C GLY A 51 -25.07 -1.84 0.76
N GLY A 52 -26.38 -1.98 0.51
CA GLY A 52 -27.24 -0.93 -0.05
C GLY A 52 -27.22 0.38 0.74
N SER A 53 -27.62 1.47 0.05
CA SER A 53 -27.84 2.88 0.46
C SER A 53 -27.10 3.47 1.68
N GLN A 54 -27.05 2.77 2.80
CA GLN A 54 -26.29 3.06 4.02
C GLN A 54 -24.78 3.17 3.79
N ALA A 55 -24.14 2.36 2.94
CA ALA A 55 -22.70 2.48 2.68
C ALA A 55 -22.34 3.78 1.95
N LYS A 56 -23.19 4.19 1.00
CA LYS A 56 -23.05 5.46 0.27
C LYS A 56 -23.32 6.66 1.17
N LEU A 57 -24.35 6.59 2.02
CA LEU A 57 -24.65 7.59 3.05
C LEU A 57 -23.52 7.70 4.10
N ALA A 58 -22.97 6.57 4.55
CA ALA A 58 -21.84 6.56 5.48
C ALA A 58 -20.58 7.17 4.83
N HIS A 59 -20.34 6.90 3.55
CA HIS A 59 -19.25 7.50 2.78
C HIS A 59 -19.39 9.02 2.63
N GLU A 60 -20.59 9.51 2.28
CA GLU A 60 -20.89 10.94 2.19
C GLU A 60 -20.78 11.63 3.56
N PHE A 61 -21.28 11.00 4.62
CA PHE A 61 -21.21 11.51 5.99
C PHE A 61 -19.76 11.59 6.52
N ARG A 62 -18.94 10.56 6.24
CA ARG A 62 -17.50 10.55 6.57
C ARG A 62 -16.76 11.68 5.86
N ARG A 63 -17.10 11.98 4.60
CA ARG A 63 -16.52 13.11 3.83
C ARG A 63 -16.89 14.48 4.42
N GLU A 64 -18.08 14.61 4.98
CA GLU A 64 -18.49 15.87 5.63
C GLU A 64 -17.81 16.04 7.00
N PHE A 65 -17.72 14.97 7.79
CA PHE A 65 -16.98 14.97 9.07
C PHE A 65 -15.49 15.27 8.89
N LEU A 66 -14.88 14.82 7.77
CA LEU A 66 -13.52 15.18 7.38
C LEU A 66 -13.28 16.68 7.23
N LYS A 67 -14.31 17.49 7.04
CA LYS A 67 -14.19 18.95 6.99
C LYS A 67 -14.14 19.57 8.39
N ASN A 68 -14.86 18.99 9.35
CA ASN A 68 -15.18 19.65 10.63
C ASN A 68 -14.61 18.97 11.90
N GLY A 69 -14.02 17.77 11.81
CA GLY A 69 -13.47 17.04 12.97
C GLY A 69 -12.11 17.52 13.52
N GLY A 70 -11.69 16.99 14.67
CA GLY A 70 -10.31 17.12 15.16
C GLY A 70 -9.31 16.42 14.24
N GLU A 71 -8.03 16.84 14.24
CA GLU A 71 -6.99 16.33 13.32
C GLU A 71 -6.89 14.80 13.30
N ILE A 72 -6.85 14.16 14.47
CA ILE A 72 -6.76 12.70 14.58
C ILE A 72 -8.01 12.00 14.03
N VAL A 73 -9.20 12.52 14.34
CA VAL A 73 -10.47 11.97 13.80
C VAL A 73 -10.47 12.06 12.27
N LYS A 74 -9.99 13.18 11.72
CA LYS A 74 -9.87 13.33 10.26
C LYS A 74 -8.88 12.32 9.68
N MET A 75 -7.75 12.07 10.33
CA MET A 75 -6.80 11.06 9.86
C MET A 75 -7.39 9.64 9.90
N CYS A 76 -8.06 9.25 10.99
CA CYS A 76 -8.74 7.96 11.08
C CYS A 76 -9.80 7.78 9.99
N LEU A 77 -10.66 8.78 9.78
CA LEU A 77 -11.67 8.75 8.72
C LEU A 77 -11.05 8.68 7.32
N SER A 78 -9.93 9.36 7.08
CA SER A 78 -9.17 9.26 5.83
C SER A 78 -8.63 7.84 5.60
N TRP A 79 -8.26 7.13 6.65
CA TRP A 79 -7.87 5.72 6.60
C TRP A 79 -9.08 4.79 6.40
N GLU A 80 -10.23 5.04 7.03
CA GLU A 80 -11.46 4.27 6.76
C GLU A 80 -11.89 4.37 5.30
N LEU A 81 -11.88 5.58 4.73
CA LEU A 81 -12.14 5.80 3.30
C LEU A 81 -11.07 5.17 2.40
N PHE A 82 -9.83 5.10 2.89
CA PHE A 82 -8.77 4.35 2.23
C PHE A 82 -9.08 2.87 2.10
N TYR A 83 -9.41 2.21 3.21
CA TYR A 83 -9.75 0.80 3.20
C TYR A 83 -11.00 0.49 2.38
N CYS A 84 -12.03 1.33 2.49
CA CYS A 84 -13.26 1.14 1.74
C CYS A 84 -13.03 1.20 0.22
N GLU A 85 -12.26 2.17 -0.27
CA GLU A 85 -12.09 2.38 -1.71
C GLU A 85 -11.00 1.49 -2.31
N GLU A 86 -9.93 1.19 -1.57
CA GLU A 86 -8.81 0.41 -2.11
C GLU A 86 -8.96 -1.11 -1.91
N PHE A 87 -9.71 -1.52 -0.88
CA PHE A 87 -9.87 -2.92 -0.49
C PHE A 87 -11.34 -3.36 -0.44
N GLY A 88 -12.32 -2.46 -0.57
CA GLY A 88 -13.73 -2.79 -0.40
C GLY A 88 -14.13 -3.05 1.05
N GLU A 89 -13.29 -2.66 2.02
CA GLU A 89 -13.48 -2.99 3.42
C GLU A 89 -14.01 -1.81 4.24
N ASN A 90 -15.13 -2.01 4.91
CA ASN A 90 -15.67 -1.04 5.86
C ASN A 90 -15.00 -1.22 7.23
N GLN A 91 -13.97 -0.42 7.48
CA GLN A 91 -13.28 -0.34 8.76
C GLN A 91 -13.91 0.75 9.67
N ASP A 92 -13.81 0.56 10.99
CA ASP A 92 -14.13 1.55 12.02
C ASP A 92 -12.92 1.73 12.94
N PHE A 93 -12.32 2.91 12.90
CA PHE A 93 -11.15 3.28 13.70
C PHE A 93 -11.49 4.30 14.78
N SER A 94 -12.77 4.51 15.10
CA SER A 94 -13.21 5.46 16.14
C SER A 94 -12.65 5.12 17.53
N GLN A 95 -12.42 3.84 17.81
CA GLN A 95 -11.85 3.33 19.05
C GLN A 95 -10.35 2.97 18.94
N LEU A 96 -9.71 3.26 17.80
CA LEU A 96 -8.31 2.93 17.59
C LEU A 96 -7.43 3.78 18.52
N LYS A 97 -6.58 3.11 19.30
CA LYS A 97 -5.58 3.80 20.12
C LYS A 97 -4.48 4.32 19.22
N ILE A 98 -4.37 5.64 19.13
CA ILE A 98 -3.31 6.31 18.38
C ILE A 98 -2.16 6.64 19.33
N PRO A 99 -0.91 6.24 19.02
CA PRO A 99 0.25 6.61 19.83
C PRO A 99 0.41 8.13 19.92
N GLU A 100 1.04 8.62 20.98
CA GLU A 100 1.30 10.05 21.14
C GLU A 100 2.21 10.55 20.00
N LYS A 101 1.77 11.62 19.33
CA LYS A 101 2.50 12.20 18.20
C LYS A 101 3.77 12.87 18.69
N GLN A 102 4.92 12.37 18.24
CA GLN A 102 6.22 12.98 18.54
C GLN A 102 6.61 14.05 17.50
N LYS A 103 7.41 15.04 17.91
CA LYS A 103 7.85 16.13 17.04
C LYS A 103 8.54 15.61 15.78
N GLY A 104 7.96 15.92 14.61
CA GLY A 104 8.48 15.55 13.29
C GLY A 104 7.98 14.21 12.75
N PHE A 105 7.19 13.46 13.54
CA PHE A 105 6.49 12.25 13.10
C PHE A 105 5.04 12.63 12.77
N ASN A 106 4.82 13.14 11.56
CA ASN A 106 3.58 13.82 11.18
C ASN A 106 2.66 12.97 10.29
N ARG A 107 3.11 11.78 9.87
CA ARG A 107 2.37 10.90 8.95
C ARG A 107 1.84 9.70 9.72
N LEU A 108 0.52 9.63 9.88
CA LEU A 108 -0.15 8.48 10.49
C LEU A 108 -0.27 7.34 9.47
N ILE A 109 0.12 6.14 9.86
CA ILE A 109 -0.22 4.90 9.16
C ILE A 109 -1.15 4.11 10.05
N VAL A 110 -2.29 3.68 9.51
CA VAL A 110 -3.21 2.76 10.18
C VAL A 110 -3.15 1.44 9.44
N VAL A 111 -2.89 0.36 10.16
CA VAL A 111 -2.90 -1.00 9.63
C VAL A 111 -4.15 -1.69 10.16
N ALA A 112 -5.09 -1.99 9.26
CA ALA A 112 -6.31 -2.71 9.61
C ALA A 112 -6.02 -4.18 9.99
N LYS A 113 -6.82 -4.72 10.89
CA LYS A 113 -6.80 -6.13 11.26
C LYS A 113 -6.96 -7.02 10.02
N GLY A 114 -6.11 -8.05 9.91
CA GLY A 114 -6.15 -9.01 8.81
C GLY A 114 -5.44 -8.55 7.54
N MET A 115 -4.87 -7.34 7.52
CA MET A 115 -4.05 -6.90 6.41
C MET A 115 -2.78 -7.75 6.27
N THR A 116 -2.50 -8.16 5.03
CA THR A 116 -1.31 -8.95 4.69
C THR A 116 -0.45 -8.22 3.65
N MET A 117 0.80 -8.65 3.53
CA MET A 117 1.75 -8.11 2.56
C MET A 117 1.32 -8.45 1.14
N ASN A 118 0.83 -9.67 0.86
CA ASN A 118 0.33 -9.99 -0.47
C ASN A 118 -0.92 -9.18 -0.82
N LEU A 119 -1.89 -9.05 0.09
CA LEU A 119 -3.11 -8.27 -0.16
C LEU A 119 -2.77 -6.81 -0.51
N THR A 120 -1.86 -6.20 0.26
CA THR A 120 -1.40 -4.83 0.03
C THR A 120 -0.61 -4.71 -1.27
N TYR A 121 0.29 -5.65 -1.54
CA TYR A 121 1.06 -5.68 -2.79
C TYR A 121 0.14 -5.80 -4.01
N TYR A 122 -0.88 -6.66 -3.95
CA TYR A 122 -1.87 -6.77 -5.02
C TYR A 122 -2.65 -5.46 -5.22
N ALA A 123 -2.97 -4.74 -4.14
CA ALA A 123 -3.58 -3.42 -4.25
C ALA A 123 -2.66 -2.40 -4.95
N CYS A 124 -1.36 -2.40 -4.66
CA CYS A 124 -0.36 -1.63 -5.40
C CYS A 124 -0.34 -1.99 -6.90
N THR A 125 -0.36 -3.28 -7.24
CA THR A 125 -0.30 -3.74 -8.65
C THR A 125 -1.50 -3.29 -9.49
N ARG A 126 -2.64 -2.97 -8.86
CA ARG A 126 -3.82 -2.43 -9.55
C ARG A 126 -3.67 -0.95 -9.92
N LYS A 127 -2.69 -0.26 -9.34
CA LYS A 127 -2.52 1.20 -9.48
C LYS A 127 -1.27 1.57 -10.25
N PHE A 128 -0.19 0.82 -10.05
CA PHE A 128 1.11 1.11 -10.65
C PHE A 128 1.94 -0.18 -10.82
N LEU A 129 2.97 -0.08 -11.66
CA LEU A 129 3.89 -1.20 -11.90
C LEU A 129 4.57 -1.58 -10.58
N CYS A 130 4.65 -2.88 -10.31
CA CYS A 130 5.31 -3.40 -9.12
C CYS A 130 6.21 -4.57 -9.48
N GLU A 131 7.36 -4.62 -8.84
CA GLU A 131 8.31 -5.71 -8.96
C GLU A 131 8.64 -6.26 -7.57
N ARG A 132 8.82 -7.57 -7.48
CA ARG A 132 9.25 -8.24 -6.25
C ARG A 132 10.08 -9.45 -6.61
N TYR A 133 11.06 -9.73 -5.76
CA TYR A 133 11.92 -10.89 -5.94
C TYR A 133 11.19 -12.23 -5.65
N GLU A 134 10.18 -12.21 -4.77
CA GLU A 134 9.44 -13.42 -4.34
C GLU A 134 7.94 -13.32 -4.53
N LYS A 135 7.31 -14.45 -4.83
CA LYS A 135 5.87 -14.49 -5.16
C LYS A 135 4.96 -14.43 -3.93
N ASP A 136 5.44 -14.88 -2.78
CA ASP A 136 4.65 -14.91 -1.56
C ASP A 136 5.39 -14.14 -0.48
N LEU A 137 4.99 -12.88 -0.28
CA LEU A 137 5.61 -12.01 0.72
C LEU A 137 5.18 -12.40 2.14
N ASP A 138 3.97 -12.95 2.29
CA ASP A 138 3.45 -13.40 3.59
C ASP A 138 4.17 -14.66 4.07
N ALA A 139 4.58 -15.54 3.17
CA ALA A 139 5.32 -16.75 3.52
C ALA A 139 6.79 -16.49 3.87
N ILE A 140 7.42 -15.49 3.24
CA ILE A 140 8.86 -15.26 3.41
C ILE A 140 9.20 -14.23 4.50
N VAL A 141 8.32 -13.28 4.83
CA VAL A 141 8.56 -12.43 6.01
C VAL A 141 8.19 -13.19 7.27
N ILE A 142 9.21 -13.71 7.95
CA ILE A 142 9.05 -14.58 9.13
C ILE A 142 8.94 -13.79 10.43
N GLU A 143 9.45 -12.55 10.48
CA GLU A 143 9.36 -11.68 11.66
C GLU A 143 8.90 -10.28 11.26
N ASN A 144 8.00 -9.70 12.07
CA ASN A 144 7.60 -8.31 12.00
C ASN A 144 7.48 -7.75 13.43
N ASP A 145 8.04 -6.58 13.68
CA ASP A 145 7.95 -5.92 14.99
C ASP A 145 6.50 -5.54 15.34
N SER A 146 5.62 -5.46 14.33
CA SER A 146 4.22 -5.03 14.43
C SER A 146 3.19 -6.13 14.06
N VAL A 147 3.42 -7.42 14.40
CA VAL A 147 2.38 -8.47 14.25
C VAL A 147 1.27 -8.29 15.28
N SER A 148 0.38 -7.33 15.05
CA SER A 148 -0.81 -7.17 15.87
C SER A 148 -1.96 -8.04 15.36
N LYS A 149 -2.64 -8.72 16.28
CA LYS A 149 -3.90 -9.44 16.00
C LYS A 149 -5.09 -8.48 15.80
N GLU A 150 -4.89 -7.20 16.10
CA GLU A 150 -5.87 -6.14 16.01
C GLU A 150 -5.33 -4.98 15.15
N SER A 151 -6.22 -4.10 14.70
CA SER A 151 -5.80 -2.88 14.00
C SER A 151 -4.89 -2.03 14.88
N TYR A 152 -3.87 -1.40 14.30
CA TYR A 152 -2.93 -0.55 15.02
C TYR A 152 -2.56 0.68 14.20
N ALA A 153 -1.97 1.66 14.86
CA ALA A 153 -1.50 2.87 14.20
C ALA A 153 -0.06 3.17 14.61
N ILE A 154 0.68 3.77 13.68
CA ILE A 154 2.04 4.24 13.90
C ILE A 154 2.24 5.62 13.29
N TRP A 155 3.22 6.36 13.81
CA TRP A 155 3.68 7.60 13.20
C TRP A 155 5.04 7.42 12.52
N VAL A 156 5.15 7.96 11.32
CA VAL A 156 6.41 8.12 10.59
C VAL A 156 6.60 9.59 10.20
N ARG A 157 7.80 9.94 9.74
CA ARG A 157 8.06 11.27 9.18
C ARG A 157 7.34 11.43 7.84
N ASP A 158 6.79 12.62 7.62
CA ASP A 158 6.11 12.96 6.36
C ASP A 158 7.13 13.48 5.34
N CYS A 159 7.86 12.57 4.73
CA CYS A 159 8.89 12.87 3.74
C CYS A 159 8.89 11.84 2.62
N VAL A 160 9.18 12.32 1.40
CA VAL A 160 9.25 11.49 0.18
C VAL A 160 10.31 10.40 0.33
N GLU A 161 11.48 10.80 0.80
CA GLU A 161 12.65 9.96 1.00
C GLU A 161 12.74 9.49 2.46
N ALA A 162 13.17 8.27 2.70
CA ALA A 162 13.41 7.76 4.06
C ALA A 162 14.44 8.61 4.86
N ASP A 163 14.35 8.51 6.19
CA ASP A 163 14.98 9.43 7.16
C ASP A 163 16.47 9.63 6.88
N GLU A 164 16.85 10.86 6.52
CA GLU A 164 18.23 11.19 6.19
C GLU A 164 19.20 10.95 7.35
N GLY A 165 18.76 11.20 8.59
CA GLY A 165 19.55 10.93 9.80
C GLY A 165 19.84 9.45 10.04
N LEU A 166 19.17 8.54 9.34
CA LEU A 166 19.36 7.08 9.42
C LEU A 166 20.14 6.52 8.23
N LYS A 167 20.73 7.38 7.40
CA LYS A 167 21.58 7.00 6.27
C LYS A 167 22.81 6.23 6.74
N ASN A 168 23.24 5.25 5.95
CA ASN A 168 24.40 4.39 6.23
C ASN A 168 24.29 3.58 7.54
N LEU A 169 23.08 3.36 8.05
CA LEU A 169 22.86 2.46 9.18
C LEU A 169 22.27 1.14 8.70
N SER A 170 22.84 0.04 9.17
CA SER A 170 22.27 -1.28 8.92
C SER A 170 21.10 -1.57 9.87
N ALA A 171 20.32 -2.62 9.61
CA ALA A 171 19.26 -3.05 10.54
C ALA A 171 19.83 -3.40 11.93
N GLY A 172 21.02 -4.02 11.97
CA GLY A 172 21.74 -4.27 13.22
C GLY A 172 22.18 -2.99 13.95
N ASP A 173 22.60 -1.94 13.23
CA ASP A 173 22.94 -0.65 13.86
C ASP A 173 21.68 0.02 14.46
N LEU A 174 20.55 -0.04 13.76
CA LEU A 174 19.28 0.51 14.22
C LEU A 174 18.79 -0.20 15.49
N LEU A 175 18.85 -1.53 15.50
CA LEU A 175 18.51 -2.35 16.68
C LEU A 175 19.39 -1.99 17.88
N LYS A 176 20.71 -1.88 17.70
CA LYS A 176 21.66 -1.49 18.76
C LYS A 176 21.38 -0.09 19.33
N ARG A 177 20.82 0.80 18.51
CA ARG A 177 20.44 2.16 18.91
C ARG A 177 19.02 2.24 19.47
N GLY A 178 18.29 1.12 19.53
CA GLY A 178 16.90 1.09 19.97
C GLY A 178 15.93 1.83 19.03
N ILE A 179 16.31 2.00 17.75
CA ILE A 179 15.49 2.69 16.76
C ILE A 179 14.60 1.66 16.08
N LYS A 180 13.29 1.75 16.33
CA LYS A 180 12.28 0.95 15.61
C LYS A 180 12.14 1.49 14.19
N GLY A 181 12.23 0.60 13.21
CA GLY A 181 12.01 0.92 11.81
C GLY A 181 10.66 0.45 11.29
N ILE A 182 10.25 1.01 10.15
CA ILE A 182 9.04 0.61 9.44
C ILE A 182 9.10 -0.86 9.00
N THR A 183 7.96 -1.55 9.05
CA THR A 183 7.79 -2.89 8.47
C THR A 183 7.52 -2.81 6.96
N LEU A 184 7.67 -3.93 6.25
CA LEU A 184 7.35 -3.98 4.82
C LEU A 184 5.86 -3.72 4.56
N LEU A 185 4.97 -4.26 5.39
CA LEU A 185 3.52 -4.03 5.28
C LEU A 185 3.18 -2.54 5.42
N GLU A 186 3.68 -1.91 6.48
CA GLU A 186 3.49 -0.48 6.74
C GLU A 186 4.02 0.37 5.58
N ARG A 187 5.19 0.02 5.02
CA ARG A 187 5.78 0.74 3.89
C ARG A 187 4.95 0.61 2.60
N MET A 188 4.36 -0.55 2.33
CA MET A 188 3.47 -0.72 1.18
C MET A 188 2.14 0.02 1.34
N LEU A 189 1.55 -0.01 2.54
CA LEU A 189 0.35 0.80 2.84
C LEU A 189 0.65 2.29 2.70
N LEU A 190 1.81 2.73 3.17
CA LEU A 190 2.27 4.11 3.01
C LEU A 190 2.43 4.49 1.53
N GLU A 191 3.00 3.62 0.69
CA GLU A 191 3.09 3.84 -0.77
C GLU A 191 1.71 4.07 -1.37
N LEU A 192 0.80 3.12 -1.14
CA LEU A 192 -0.52 3.12 -1.75
C LEU A 192 -1.34 4.33 -1.30
N LYS A 193 -1.26 4.68 -0.01
CA LYS A 193 -1.92 5.86 0.54
C LYS A 193 -1.35 7.15 -0.04
N TYR A 194 -0.02 7.26 -0.12
CA TYR A 194 0.65 8.45 -0.66
C TYR A 194 0.36 8.64 -2.15
N PHE A 195 0.38 7.56 -2.94
CA PHE A 195 0.00 7.59 -4.35
C PHE A 195 -1.44 8.04 -4.53
N ARG A 196 -2.38 7.51 -3.73
CA ARG A 196 -3.78 7.95 -3.80
C ARG A 196 -3.94 9.45 -3.52
N GLU A 197 -3.22 9.98 -2.55
CA GLU A 197 -3.33 11.37 -2.14
C GLU A 197 -2.67 12.35 -3.12
N THR A 198 -1.61 11.93 -3.80
CA THR A 198 -0.73 12.86 -4.52
C THR A 198 -0.53 12.52 -6.00
N GLY A 199 -0.84 11.29 -6.41
CA GLY A 199 -0.47 10.72 -7.72
C GLY A 199 1.05 10.51 -7.88
N LYS A 200 1.83 10.60 -6.80
CA LYS A 200 3.30 10.49 -6.79
C LYS A 200 3.75 9.30 -5.94
N HIS A 201 5.06 9.01 -6.01
CA HIS A 201 5.68 7.86 -5.34
C HIS A 201 6.70 8.29 -4.29
N LEU A 202 6.98 7.38 -3.36
CA LEU A 202 7.98 7.57 -2.29
C LEU A 202 9.29 6.85 -2.65
N ASP A 203 10.38 7.29 -2.02
CA ASP A 203 11.72 6.71 -2.18
C ASP A 203 12.16 6.61 -3.64
N ILE A 204 12.23 7.77 -4.30
CA ILE A 204 12.64 7.90 -5.71
C ILE A 204 14.17 7.84 -5.79
N GLU A 205 14.86 8.44 -4.83
CA GLU A 205 16.33 8.54 -4.82
C GLU A 205 16.99 7.45 -3.96
N ASN A 206 16.29 6.96 -2.93
CA ASN A 206 16.82 6.00 -1.98
C ASN A 206 15.96 4.74 -1.85
N ILE A 207 16.35 3.87 -0.93
CA ILE A 207 15.62 2.65 -0.59
C ILE A 207 15.28 2.69 0.88
N THR A 208 14.00 2.53 1.20
CA THR A 208 13.57 2.29 2.57
C THR A 208 13.99 0.88 2.97
N LEU A 209 14.93 0.78 3.90
CA LEU A 209 15.22 -0.44 4.66
C LEU A 209 14.08 -0.66 5.67
N CYS A 210 13.26 -1.67 5.43
CA CYS A 210 12.13 -2.03 6.28
C CYS A 210 12.62 -2.85 7.48
N SER A 211 13.41 -2.21 8.34
CA SER A 211 14.13 -2.85 9.44
C SER A 211 13.23 -3.37 10.58
N GLY A 212 11.92 -3.09 10.54
CA GLY A 212 10.93 -3.75 11.39
C GLY A 212 10.49 -5.13 10.88
N SER A 213 11.02 -5.61 9.75
CA SER A 213 10.71 -6.92 9.17
C SER A 213 11.97 -7.77 8.95
N ARG A 214 11.85 -9.10 8.97
CA ARG A 214 12.91 -10.03 8.57
C ARG A 214 12.40 -11.11 7.61
N PHE A 215 13.21 -11.37 6.59
CA PHE A 215 13.18 -12.57 5.76
C PHE A 215 14.03 -13.68 6.41
N PRO A 216 14.06 -14.91 5.86
CA PRO A 216 14.95 -15.96 6.34
C PRO A 216 16.42 -15.53 6.21
N ASP A 217 17.28 -16.18 6.99
CA ASP A 217 18.72 -15.90 7.06
C ASP A 217 19.07 -14.46 7.49
N ASP A 218 18.23 -13.84 8.33
CA ASP A 218 18.41 -12.46 8.85
C ASP A 218 18.49 -11.40 7.73
N ARG A 219 17.86 -11.68 6.58
CA ARG A 219 17.70 -10.70 5.51
C ARG A 219 16.62 -9.69 5.86
N VAL A 220 16.75 -8.48 5.35
CA VAL A 220 15.87 -7.36 5.66
C VAL A 220 15.24 -6.85 4.36
N PRO A 221 13.90 -6.71 4.29
CA PRO A 221 13.26 -6.18 3.11
C PRO A 221 13.63 -4.72 2.85
N GLY A 222 13.72 -4.40 1.57
CA GLY A 222 13.81 -3.04 1.06
C GLY A 222 12.65 -2.71 0.16
N ALA A 223 12.23 -1.45 0.14
CA ALA A 223 11.21 -0.96 -0.78
C ALA A 223 11.58 0.42 -1.33
N SER A 224 11.36 0.62 -2.64
CA SER A 224 11.62 1.90 -3.32
C SER A 224 10.84 2.01 -4.62
N TRP A 225 10.68 3.24 -5.12
CA TRP A 225 10.24 3.49 -6.48
C TRP A 225 11.44 3.60 -7.42
N ARG A 226 11.58 2.69 -8.39
CA ARG A 226 12.69 2.67 -9.35
C ARG A 226 12.23 2.21 -10.72
N ASP A 227 12.83 2.78 -11.76
CA ASP A 227 12.61 2.39 -13.16
C ASP A 227 11.13 2.35 -13.58
N GLY A 228 10.31 3.22 -12.96
CA GLY A 228 8.88 3.31 -13.24
C GLY A 228 8.00 2.31 -12.49
N GLY A 229 8.52 1.61 -11.48
CA GLY A 229 7.75 0.70 -10.65
C GLY A 229 8.13 0.70 -9.17
N PHE A 230 7.20 0.21 -8.34
CA PHE A 230 7.42 -0.03 -6.92
C PHE A 230 8.10 -1.39 -6.72
N GLY A 231 9.35 -1.38 -6.30
CA GLY A 231 10.17 -2.58 -6.13
C GLY A 231 10.27 -3.02 -4.67
N VAL A 232 10.12 -4.32 -4.41
CA VAL A 232 10.46 -4.99 -3.14
C VAL A 232 11.71 -5.84 -3.35
N CYS A 233 12.76 -5.56 -2.57
CA CYS A 233 14.05 -6.23 -2.60
C CYS A 233 14.48 -6.71 -1.19
N TRP A 234 15.70 -7.22 -1.06
CA TRP A 234 16.26 -7.67 0.22
C TRP A 234 17.73 -7.22 0.36
N PHE A 235 18.16 -7.08 1.62
CA PHE A 235 19.52 -6.77 2.02
C PHE A 235 19.97 -7.70 3.15
N CYS A 236 21.27 -7.86 3.32
CA CYS A 236 21.81 -8.46 4.53
C CYS A 236 21.60 -7.49 5.72
N SER A 237 21.39 -7.99 6.94
CA SER A 237 21.20 -7.15 8.14
C SER A 237 22.37 -6.22 8.48
N ALA A 238 23.56 -6.54 7.96
CA ALA A 238 24.79 -5.77 8.10
C ALA A 238 25.00 -4.73 6.98
N ASP A 239 24.21 -4.78 5.90
CA ASP A 239 24.36 -3.89 4.77
C ASP A 239 24.09 -2.44 5.18
N ARG A 240 24.99 -1.56 4.78
CA ARG A 240 24.87 -0.12 5.00
C ARG A 240 25.56 0.64 3.88
N PHE A 241 24.83 1.52 3.22
CA PHE A 241 25.36 2.39 2.18
C PHE A 241 24.47 3.61 1.97
N SER A 242 24.95 4.57 1.18
CA SER A 242 24.40 5.93 1.12
C SER A 242 22.96 6.02 0.61
N ARG A 243 22.54 5.04 -0.19
CA ARG A 243 21.18 4.92 -0.73
C ARG A 243 20.24 4.10 0.15
N LEU A 244 20.72 3.49 1.23
CA LEU A 244 19.90 2.70 2.16
C LEU A 244 19.60 3.50 3.41
N ARG A 245 18.32 3.66 3.74
CA ARG A 245 17.85 4.43 4.91
C ARG A 245 16.61 3.77 5.47
N SER A 246 16.43 3.76 6.79
CA SER A 246 15.16 3.31 7.38
C SER A 246 14.25 4.52 7.67
N ARG A 247 12.97 4.25 7.86
CA ARG A 247 12.01 5.23 8.40
C ARG A 247 11.78 4.87 9.86
N ALA A 248 12.09 5.79 10.78
CA ALA A 248 11.81 5.56 12.19
C ALA A 248 10.30 5.50 12.43
N VAL A 249 9.91 4.70 13.41
CA VAL A 249 8.52 4.51 13.81
C VAL A 249 8.30 4.91 15.26
N VAL A 250 7.20 5.61 15.51
CA VAL A 250 6.63 5.79 16.85
C VAL A 250 5.34 4.97 16.91
N SER A 251 5.29 4.01 17.83
CA SER A 251 4.18 3.07 18.03
C SER A 251 3.86 2.87 19.50
#